data_AF-A0A7T1MJB6-F1
#
_entry.id   AF-A0A7T1MJB6-F1
#
_cell.length_a   1.000
_cell.length_b   1.000
_cell.length_c   1.000
_cell.angle_alpha   90.00
_cell.angle_beta   90.00
_cell.angle_gamma   90.00
#
_symmetry.space_group_name_H-M   'P 1'
#
loop_
_entity.id
_entity.type
_entity.pdbx_description
1 polymer ?
#
loop_
_entity_poly.entity_id
_entity_poly.type
_entity_poly.pdbx_seq_one_letter_code
_entity_poly.pdbx_strand_id
1 'polypeptide(L)'
;MKAWLLHLDVDAPLTHDLRRLLLLLAAAGESTADLEPLAQLTVYAVQFRYDADPTPLGLDRTHYNRQVKALLVRVNELILPGSDRDP
;
A
#
# COMPACT_ATOMS: atom_id res chain seq x y z
N MET A 1 -2.56 -1.98 3.38
CA MET A 1 -1.31 -2.70 3.73
C MET A 1 -1.20 -2.99 5.22
N LYS A 2 -1.15 -2.01 6.13
CA LYS A 2 -1.12 -2.32 7.59
C LYS A 2 -2.30 -3.17 8.06
N ALA A 3 -3.51 -2.83 7.63
CA ALA A 3 -4.70 -3.63 7.92
C ALA A 3 -4.60 -5.06 7.37
N TRP A 4 -3.93 -5.25 6.23
CA TRP A 4 -3.68 -6.57 5.65
C TRP A 4 -2.64 -7.36 6.46
N LEU A 5 -1.56 -6.72 6.91
CA LEU A 5 -0.61 -7.34 7.85
C LEU A 5 -1.32 -7.81 9.13
N LEU A 6 -2.15 -6.95 9.72
CA LEU A 6 -2.92 -7.30 10.92
C LEU A 6 -3.91 -8.45 10.67
N HIS A 7 -4.53 -8.52 9.50
CA HIS A 7 -5.38 -9.65 9.10
C HIS A 7 -4.61 -10.97 9.00
N LEU A 8 -3.31 -10.92 8.72
CA LEU A 8 -2.41 -12.08 8.69
C LEU A 8 -1.75 -12.37 10.06
N ASP A 9 -2.25 -11.76 11.15
CA ASP A 9 -1.65 -11.82 12.49
C ASP A 9 -0.17 -11.36 12.53
N VAL A 10 0.23 -10.49 11.60
CA VAL A 10 1.55 -9.86 11.57
C VAL A 10 1.48 -8.44 12.13
N ASP A 11 2.29 -8.17 13.15
CA ASP A 11 2.40 -6.84 13.74
C ASP A 11 2.81 -5.79 12.71
N ALA A 12 1.97 -4.76 12.57
CA ALA A 12 2.23 -3.65 11.67
C ALA A 12 3.26 -2.68 12.29
N PRO A 13 4.38 -2.39 11.61
CA PRO A 13 5.38 -1.47 12.16
C PRO A 13 4.86 -0.04 12.21
N LEU A 14 5.37 0.76 13.16
CA LEU A 14 5.11 2.19 13.27
C LEU A 14 5.91 3.00 12.23
N THR A 15 5.70 2.69 10.95
CA THR A 15 6.29 3.39 9.80
C THR A 15 5.27 3.54 8.68
N HIS A 16 5.49 4.50 7.77
CA HIS A 16 4.74 4.66 6.53
C HIS A 16 5.56 4.25 5.29
N ASP A 17 6.70 3.59 5.51
CA ASP A 17 7.53 3.05 4.44
C ASP A 17 6.82 1.88 3.75
N LEU A 18 6.33 2.12 2.53
CA LEU A 18 5.57 1.15 1.75
C LEU A 18 6.45 -0.03 1.32
N ARG A 19 7.75 0.20 1.05
CA ARG A 19 8.69 -0.90 0.73
C ARG A 19 8.79 -1.86 1.90
N ARG A 20 8.92 -1.33 3.13
CA ARG A 20 8.96 -2.18 4.33
C ARG A 20 7.66 -2.95 4.54
N LEU A 21 6.51 -2.33 4.29
CA LEU A 21 5.22 -3.01 4.41
C LEU A 21 5.04 -4.11 3.35
N LEU A 22 5.50 -3.89 2.12
CA LEU A 22 5.50 -4.89 1.04
C LEU A 22 6.39 -6.08 1.37
N LEU A 23 7.60 -5.84 1.90
CA LEU A 23 8.50 -6.91 2.32
C LEU A 23 7.90 -7.78 3.43
N LEU A 24 7.18 -7.18 4.39
CA LEU A 24 6.50 -7.93 5.45
C LEU A 24 5.35 -8.78 4.90
N LEU A 25 4.58 -8.26 3.94
CA LEU A 25 3.53 -9.02 3.27
C LEU A 25 4.12 -10.19 2.47
N ALA A 26 5.19 -9.96 1.71
CA ALA A 26 5.89 -11.02 1.00
C ALA A 26 6.45 -12.10 1.94
N ALA A 27 7.01 -11.69 3.09
CA ALA A 27 7.49 -12.62 4.12
C ALA A 27 6.36 -13.44 4.77
N ALA A 28 5.13 -12.90 4.79
CA ALA A 28 3.92 -13.60 5.22
C ALA A 28 3.31 -14.51 4.15
N GLY A 29 3.96 -14.65 2.98
CA GLY A 29 3.52 -15.53 1.89
C GLY A 29 2.60 -14.85 0.85
N GLU A 30 2.36 -13.54 0.96
CA GLU A 30 1.53 -12.82 -0.01
C GLU A 30 2.29 -12.47 -1.28
N SER A 31 1.61 -12.59 -2.42
CA SER A 31 2.13 -12.06 -3.69
C SER A 31 1.91 -10.55 -3.75
N THR A 32 3.02 -9.80 -3.73
CA THR A 32 3.04 -8.32 -3.77
C THR A 32 3.86 -7.74 -4.93
N ALA A 33 4.32 -8.55 -5.88
CA ALA A 33 5.17 -8.10 -6.98
C ALA A 33 4.51 -6.99 -7.84
N ASP A 34 3.19 -7.07 -8.00
CA ASP A 34 2.36 -6.06 -8.67
C ASP A 34 2.28 -4.73 -7.92
N LEU A 35 2.62 -4.71 -6.63
CA LEU A 35 2.54 -3.54 -5.76
C LEU A 35 3.89 -2.85 -5.55
N GLU A 36 5.01 -3.43 -5.99
CA GLU A 36 6.36 -2.85 -5.89
C GLU A 36 6.47 -1.41 -6.39
N PRO A 37 5.82 -1.01 -7.52
CA PRO A 37 5.86 0.39 -7.97
C PRO A 37 5.33 1.39 -6.92
N LEU A 38 4.38 0.98 -6.07
CA LEU A 38 3.80 1.84 -5.03
C LEU A 38 4.84 2.31 -4.01
N ALA A 39 5.99 1.64 -3.88
CA ALA A 39 7.08 2.08 -3.00
C ALA A 39 7.58 3.50 -3.34
N GLN A 40 7.44 3.96 -4.59
CA GLN A 40 7.80 5.34 -4.97
C GLN A 40 6.93 6.39 -4.26
N LEU A 41 5.72 6.05 -3.85
CA LEU A 41 4.84 6.98 -3.13
C LEU A 41 5.39 7.34 -1.74
N THR A 42 6.23 6.49 -1.13
CA THR A 42 6.96 6.86 0.09
C THR A 42 7.97 7.96 -0.19
N VAL A 43 8.73 7.86 -1.28
CA VAL A 43 9.71 8.90 -1.68
C VAL A 43 9.01 10.22 -1.96
N TYR A 44 7.93 10.16 -2.74
CA TYR A 44 7.07 11.32 -3.01
C TYR A 44 6.56 11.99 -1.73
N ALA A 45 6.02 11.19 -0.79
CA ALA A 45 5.50 11.72 0.47
C ALA A 45 6.59 12.30 1.38
N VAL A 46 7.84 11.81 1.30
CA VAL A 46 8.98 12.36 2.04
C VAL A 46 9.42 13.68 1.42
N GLN A 47 9.61 13.75 0.09
CA GLN A 47 9.95 14.99 -0.61
C GLN A 47 8.93 16.09 -0.33
N PHE A 48 7.63 15.80 -0.45
CA PHE A 48 6.59 16.79 -0.20
C PHE A 48 6.59 17.34 1.24
N ARG A 49 7.08 16.57 2.22
CA ARG A 49 7.10 16.98 3.64
C ARG A 49 8.32 17.81 4.02
N TYR A 50 9.45 17.60 3.38
CA TYR A 50 10.74 18.11 3.85
C TYR A 50 11.51 18.91 2.81
N ASP A 51 11.18 18.77 1.53
CA ASP A 51 11.84 19.48 0.46
C ASP A 51 11.06 20.75 0.13
N ALA A 52 11.73 21.90 0.29
CA ALA A 52 11.15 23.20 -0.02
C ALA A 52 11.04 23.44 -1.54
N ASP A 53 11.84 22.74 -2.34
CA ASP A 53 11.80 22.78 -3.81
C ASP A 53 12.02 21.37 -4.39
N PRO A 54 11.00 20.49 -4.28
CA PRO A 54 11.15 19.08 -4.64
C PRO A 54 11.39 18.89 -6.13
N THR A 55 12.47 18.17 -6.46
CA THR A 55 12.69 17.70 -7.83
C THR A 55 11.54 16.80 -8.28
N PRO A 56 10.89 17.07 -9.43
CA PRO A 56 9.78 16.25 -9.90
C PRO A 56 10.18 14.78 -10.11
N LEU A 57 9.44 13.87 -9.49
CA LEU A 57 9.67 12.42 -9.63
C LEU A 57 9.12 11.81 -10.93
N GLY A 58 8.46 12.60 -11.78
CA GLY A 58 7.87 12.10 -13.04
C GLY A 58 6.75 11.07 -12.84
N LEU A 59 6.05 11.08 -11.70
CA LEU A 59 5.00 10.11 -11.38
C LEU A 59 3.74 10.35 -12.22
N ASP A 60 3.23 9.28 -12.85
CA ASP A 60 1.91 9.30 -13.49
C ASP A 60 0.80 9.14 -12.43
N ARG A 61 0.18 10.27 -12.09
CA ARG A 61 -0.95 10.33 -11.14
C ARG A 61 -2.09 9.37 -11.50
N THR A 62 -2.44 9.23 -12.77
CA THR A 62 -3.54 8.37 -13.20
C THR A 62 -3.20 6.90 -12.99
N HIS A 63 -1.98 6.51 -13.34
CA HIS A 63 -1.46 5.16 -13.14
C HIS A 63 -1.41 4.79 -11.64
N TYR A 64 -0.83 5.63 -10.80
CA TYR A 64 -0.74 5.36 -9.35
C TYR A 64 -2.11 5.33 -8.67
N ASN A 65 -3.02 6.24 -9.03
CA ASN A 65 -4.38 6.21 -8.49
C ASN A 65 -5.13 4.92 -8.85
N ARG A 66 -4.92 4.38 -10.06
CA ARG A 66 -5.52 3.11 -10.47
C ARG A 66 -4.99 1.96 -9.63
N GLN A 67 -3.68 1.87 -9.44
CA GLN A 67 -3.06 0.83 -8.61
C GLN A 67 -3.50 0.91 -7.15
N VAL A 68 -3.53 2.11 -6.56
CA VAL A 68 -3.99 2.31 -5.17
C VAL A 68 -5.46 1.90 -5.01
N LYS A 69 -6.33 2.25 -5.96
CA LYS A 69 -7.73 1.82 -5.93
C LYS A 69 -7.87 0.29 -5.98
N ALA A 70 -7.13 -0.38 -6.87
CA ALA A 70 -7.13 -1.84 -6.95
C ALA A 70 -6.65 -2.48 -5.64
N LEU A 71 -5.60 -1.93 -5.03
CA LEU A 71 -5.12 -2.37 -3.72
C LEU A 71 -6.17 -2.19 -2.62
N LEU A 72 -6.88 -1.06 -2.59
CA LEU A 72 -7.94 -0.81 -1.60
C LEU A 72 -9.09 -1.81 -1.74
N VAL A 73 -9.50 -2.13 -2.97
CA VAL A 73 -10.52 -3.16 -3.23
C VAL A 73 -10.03 -4.52 -2.72
N ARG A 74 -8.82 -4.96 -3.10
CA ARG A 74 -8.23 -6.23 -2.65
C ARG A 74 -8.19 -6.32 -1.13
N VAL A 75 -7.70 -5.29 -0.44
CA VAL A 75 -7.65 -5.28 1.03
C VAL A 75 -9.04 -5.30 1.66
N ASN A 76 -10.00 -4.58 1.06
CA ASN A 76 -11.38 -4.57 1.56
C ASN A 76 -12.04 -5.95 1.45
N GLU A 77 -11.86 -6.64 0.32
CA GLU A 77 -12.37 -7.99 0.09
C GLU A 77 -11.75 -9.02 1.06
N LEU A 78 -10.48 -8.85 1.41
CA LEU A 78 -9.78 -9.71 2.38
C LEU A 78 -10.30 -9.50 3.82
N ILE A 79 -10.56 -8.26 4.22
CA ILE A 79 -10.84 -7.91 5.62
C ILE A 79 -12.34 -7.92 5.92
N LEU A 80 -13.20 -7.63 4.93
CA LEU A 80 -14.65 -7.63 5.07
C LEU A 80 -15.30 -8.69 4.18
N PRO A 81 -15.00 -9.99 4.35
CA PRO A 81 -15.72 -11.03 3.64
C PRO A 81 -17.15 -11.11 4.18
N GLY A 82 -18.13 -10.53 3.44
CA GLY A 82 -19.56 -10.79 3.67
C GLY A 82 -20.47 -9.61 4.03
N SER A 83 -20.12 -8.34 3.79
CA SER A 83 -21.07 -7.22 4.00
C SER A 83 -22.20 -7.13 2.95
N ASP A 84 -22.41 -8.18 2.15
CA ASP A 84 -23.56 -8.31 1.25
C ASP A 84 -24.01 -9.77 1.23
N ARG A 85 -24.63 -10.21 2.33
CA ARG A 85 -25.59 -11.32 2.42
C ARG A 85 -26.25 -11.27 3.80
N ASP A 86 -27.29 -10.45 3.91
CA ASP A 86 -28.44 -10.75 4.76
C ASP A 86 -29.71 -10.39 3.95
N PRO A 87 -30.80 -11.17 4.11
CA PRO A 87 -31.79 -11.50 3.08
C PRO A 87 -32.76 -10.38 2.65
#